data_AF-A0A381Z180-F1
#
_entry.id   AF-A0A381Z180-F1
#
_cell.length_a   1.000
_cell.length_b   1.000
_cell.length_c   1.000
_cell.angle_alpha   90.00
_cell.angle_beta   90.00
_cell.angle_gamma   90.00
#
_symmetry.space_group_name_H-M   'P 1'
#
loop_
_entity.id
_entity.type
_entity.pdbx_description
1 polymer ?
#
loop_
_entity_poly.entity_id
_entity_poly.type
_entity_poly.pdbx_seq_one_letter_code
_entity_poly.pdbx_strand_id
1 'polypeptide(L)'
;NGERLIIIDDQATAEQRNALEKIISGEDTEELATIFWVVNAMTTIRHETLYLPVTIEADIEARRGRVVVDGVFELNVEPIKNPVTGAEHRARIEIPDGFEFTIAEMASGNVKTQSGIELPNNNGTHSHLAELHLNNSGIIRS
;
A
#
# COMPACT_ATOMS: atom_id res chain seq x y z
N ASN A 1 -19.01 6.08 3.65
CA ASN A 1 -18.04 7.09 3.19
C ASN A 1 -16.65 6.56 3.42
N GLY A 2 -15.80 6.52 2.39
CA GLY A 2 -14.40 6.09 2.54
C GLY A 2 -13.54 7.20 3.14
N GLU A 3 -12.48 6.83 3.84
CA GLU A 3 -11.51 7.75 4.42
C GLU A 3 -10.06 7.38 4.05
N ARG A 4 -9.17 8.39 4.02
CA ARG A 4 -7.73 8.21 3.75
C ARG A 4 -6.86 8.96 4.74
N LEU A 5 -5.71 8.39 5.04
CA LEU A 5 -4.64 8.98 5.83
C LEU A 5 -3.33 8.84 5.04
N ILE A 6 -2.65 9.97 4.78
CA ILE A 6 -1.32 9.97 4.15
C ILE A 6 -0.27 10.08 5.25
N ILE A 7 0.76 9.25 5.16
CA ILE A 7 1.88 9.24 6.09
C ILE A 7 3.16 9.27 5.26
N ILE A 8 4.00 10.27 5.51
CA ILE A 8 5.28 10.47 4.82
C ILE A 8 6.39 10.37 5.86
N ASP A 9 7.50 9.74 5.49
CA ASP A 9 8.64 9.59 6.39
C ASP A 9 9.18 10.96 6.84
N ASP A 10 9.53 11.08 8.11
CA ASP A 10 9.93 12.36 8.70
C ASP A 10 11.30 12.86 8.18
N GLN A 11 12.12 11.98 7.60
CA GLN A 11 13.38 12.33 6.97
C GLN A 11 13.21 13.04 5.63
N ALA A 12 12.00 13.06 5.06
CA ALA A 12 11.73 13.77 3.81
C ALA A 12 11.90 15.29 3.99
N THR A 13 12.62 15.94 3.07
CA THR A 13 12.76 17.41 3.03
C THR A 13 11.43 18.09 2.70
N ALA A 14 11.35 19.41 2.86
CA ALA A 14 10.15 20.17 2.51
C ALA A 14 9.75 19.99 1.03
N GLU A 15 10.73 19.97 0.13
CA GLU A 15 10.51 19.73 -1.30
C GLU A 15 10.02 18.29 -1.56
N GLN A 16 10.61 17.30 -0.90
CA GLN A 16 10.19 15.90 -1.01
C GLN A 16 8.78 15.68 -0.45
N ARG A 17 8.45 16.27 0.70
CA ARG A 17 7.11 16.20 1.30
C ARG A 17 6.06 16.74 0.35
N ASN A 18 6.28 17.94 -0.20
CA ASN A 18 5.37 18.54 -1.18
C ASN A 18 5.21 17.65 -2.43
N ALA A 19 6.30 17.09 -2.95
CA ALA A 19 6.25 16.18 -4.09
C ALA A 19 5.49 14.88 -3.78
N LEU A 20 5.79 14.24 -2.64
CA LEU A 20 5.16 13.00 -2.20
C LEU A 20 3.67 13.19 -1.90
N GLU A 21 3.27 14.30 -1.27
CA GLU A 21 1.87 14.61 -1.03
C GLU A 21 1.08 14.71 -2.34
N LYS A 22 1.61 15.40 -3.36
CA LYS A 22 0.97 15.50 -4.67
C LYS A 22 0.84 14.16 -5.39
N ILE A 23 1.87 13.32 -5.30
CA ILE A 23 1.88 11.98 -5.91
C ILE A 23 0.85 11.09 -5.21
N ILE A 24 0.96 10.95 -3.88
CA ILE A 24 0.16 10.01 -3.09
C ILE A 24 -1.29 10.47 -2.97
N SER A 25 -1.55 11.78 -3.04
CA SER A 25 -2.92 12.30 -3.03
C SER A 25 -3.71 11.91 -4.28
N GLY A 26 -3.04 11.50 -5.38
CA GLY A 26 -3.69 11.16 -6.64
C GLY A 26 -4.36 12.34 -7.34
N GLU A 27 -4.01 13.58 -6.97
CA GLU A 27 -4.60 14.80 -7.55
C GLU A 27 -3.92 15.21 -8.87
N ASP A 28 -2.63 14.87 -9.05
CA ASP A 28 -1.83 15.18 -10.24
C ASP A 28 -1.69 13.97 -11.21
N THR A 29 -2.65 13.03 -11.21
CA THR A 29 -2.63 11.85 -12.10
C THR A 29 -3.74 11.89 -13.14
N GLU A 30 -3.51 11.28 -14.31
CA GLU A 30 -4.57 11.05 -15.30
C GLU A 30 -5.74 10.24 -14.70
N GLU A 31 -6.95 10.47 -15.20
CA GLU A 31 -8.15 9.78 -14.74
C GLU A 31 -7.99 8.26 -14.90
N LEU A 32 -8.26 7.53 -13.81
CA LEU A 32 -8.15 6.06 -13.73
C LEU A 32 -6.74 5.48 -14.00
N ALA A 33 -5.69 6.32 -14.05
CA ALA A 33 -4.36 5.86 -14.43
C ALA A 33 -3.58 5.17 -13.30
N THR A 34 -3.89 5.46 -12.03
CA THR A 34 -3.14 4.95 -10.86
C THR A 34 -4.06 4.56 -9.70
N ILE A 35 -3.55 3.71 -8.80
CA ILE A 35 -4.24 3.39 -7.53
C ILE A 35 -4.44 4.63 -6.65
N PHE A 36 -3.52 5.60 -6.69
CA PHE A 36 -3.65 6.87 -5.96
C PHE A 36 -4.88 7.66 -6.41
N TRP A 37 -5.13 7.72 -7.72
CA TRP A 37 -6.34 8.33 -8.27
C TRP A 37 -7.60 7.63 -7.75
N VAL A 38 -7.62 6.29 -7.77
CA VAL A 38 -8.78 5.50 -7.32
C VAL A 38 -9.04 5.75 -5.83
N VAL A 39 -8.01 5.70 -4.97
CA VAL A 39 -8.16 6.01 -3.53
C VAL A 39 -8.69 7.43 -3.32
N ASN A 40 -8.20 8.40 -4.08
CA ASN A 40 -8.67 9.79 -4.01
C ASN A 40 -10.15 9.93 -4.40
N ALA A 41 -10.57 9.27 -5.49
CA ALA A 41 -11.96 9.31 -5.96
C ALA A 41 -12.93 8.55 -5.04
N MET A 42 -12.46 7.48 -4.38
CA MET A 42 -13.28 6.62 -3.52
C MET A 42 -13.35 7.07 -2.05
N THR A 43 -12.56 8.07 -1.65
CA THR A 43 -12.55 8.59 -0.28
C THR A 43 -13.07 10.02 -0.22
N THR A 44 -13.95 10.30 0.73
CA THR A 44 -14.53 11.64 0.94
C THR A 44 -14.04 12.29 2.22
N ILE A 45 -13.53 11.49 3.17
CA ILE A 45 -12.89 11.97 4.39
C ILE A 45 -11.37 11.93 4.18
N ARG A 46 -10.71 13.08 4.35
CA ARG A 46 -9.28 13.25 4.14
C ARG A 46 -8.66 13.73 5.45
N HIS A 47 -7.90 12.86 6.11
CA HIS A 47 -7.16 13.22 7.32
C HIS A 47 -5.93 14.07 7.00
N GLU A 48 -5.43 14.83 7.98
CA GLU A 48 -4.19 15.59 7.84
C GLU A 48 -3.00 14.64 7.60
N THR A 49 -2.09 15.02 6.70
CA THR A 49 -0.87 14.24 6.45
C THR A 49 -0.03 14.17 7.72
N LEU A 50 0.45 12.99 8.05
CA LEU A 50 1.40 12.79 9.14
C LEU A 50 2.83 12.70 8.60
N TYR A 51 3.77 13.30 9.33
CA TYR A 51 5.20 13.18 9.07
C TYR A 51 5.84 12.46 10.24
N LEU A 52 6.05 11.15 10.10
CA LEU A 52 6.51 10.25 11.17
C LEU A 52 7.52 9.26 10.60
N PRO A 53 8.43 8.68 11.41
CA PRO A 53 9.31 7.61 10.96
C PRO A 53 8.50 6.43 10.40
N VAL A 54 8.83 5.98 9.19
CA VAL A 54 8.20 4.84 8.51
C VAL A 54 9.25 3.77 8.28
N THR A 55 9.12 2.63 8.96
CA THR A 55 9.97 1.45 8.69
C THR A 55 9.26 0.53 7.71
N ILE A 56 9.94 0.15 6.61
CA ILE A 56 9.44 -0.80 5.61
C ILE A 56 10.49 -1.88 5.39
N GLU A 57 10.08 -3.14 5.55
CA GLU A 57 10.85 -4.33 5.20
C GLU A 57 10.01 -5.17 4.24
N ALA A 58 10.60 -5.65 3.15
CA ALA A 58 9.91 -6.49 2.18
C ALA A 58 10.83 -7.52 1.54
N ASP A 59 10.38 -8.76 1.48
CA ASP A 59 10.92 -9.85 0.69
C ASP A 59 9.79 -10.38 -0.20
N ILE A 60 9.76 -9.91 -1.44
CA ILE A 60 8.70 -10.23 -2.41
C ILE A 60 8.70 -11.73 -2.73
N GLU A 61 9.87 -12.35 -2.89
CA GLU A 61 9.98 -13.78 -3.22
C GLU A 61 9.50 -14.67 -2.07
N ALA A 62 9.86 -14.31 -0.83
CA ALA A 62 9.35 -14.99 0.36
C ALA A 62 7.90 -14.60 0.71
N ARG A 63 7.29 -13.63 0.01
CA ARG A 63 5.99 -13.01 0.34
C ARG A 63 5.89 -12.56 1.80
N ARG A 64 6.94 -11.92 2.30
CA ARG A 64 7.04 -11.41 3.66
C ARG A 64 7.27 -9.92 3.64
N GLY A 65 6.65 -9.23 4.58
CA GLY A 65 6.85 -7.79 4.70
C GLY A 65 6.40 -7.26 6.04
N ARG A 66 6.90 -6.09 6.38
CA ARG A 66 6.56 -5.39 7.61
C ARG A 66 6.55 -3.89 7.36
N VAL A 67 5.52 -3.22 7.85
CA VAL A 67 5.46 -1.76 7.90
C VAL A 67 5.15 -1.34 9.33
N VAL A 68 5.93 -0.42 9.87
CA VAL A 68 5.71 0.14 11.21
C VAL A 68 5.74 1.65 11.14
N VAL A 69 4.70 2.28 11.67
CA VAL A 69 4.64 3.70 11.99
C VAL A 69 4.22 3.82 13.45
N ASP A 70 5.17 4.19 14.31
CA ASP A 70 4.96 4.17 15.76
C ASP A 70 3.79 5.07 16.18
N GLY A 71 2.92 4.55 17.04
CA GLY A 71 1.69 5.21 17.47
C GLY A 71 0.56 5.27 16.44
N VAL A 72 0.75 4.79 15.19
CA VAL A 72 -0.27 4.80 14.15
C VAL A 72 -0.69 3.39 13.76
N PHE A 73 0.20 2.59 13.18
CA PHE A 73 -0.11 1.21 12.81
C PHE A 73 1.13 0.32 12.67
N GLU A 74 0.90 -0.98 12.78
CA GLU A 74 1.83 -2.03 12.37
C GLU A 74 1.13 -2.96 11.39
N LEU A 75 1.78 -3.28 10.29
CA LEU A 75 1.37 -4.28 9.30
C LEU A 75 2.43 -5.38 9.24
N ASN A 76 2.00 -6.63 9.37
CA ASN A 76 2.83 -7.81 9.10
C ASN A 76 2.22 -8.61 7.97
N VAL A 77 3.03 -8.94 6.97
CA VAL A 77 2.63 -9.70 5.77
C VAL A 77 3.34 -11.05 5.78
N GLU A 78 2.58 -12.12 5.56
CA GLU A 78 3.06 -13.49 5.46
C GLU A 78 2.51 -14.20 4.21
N PRO A 79 3.14 -15.29 3.75
CA PRO A 79 2.59 -16.13 2.70
C PRO A 79 1.17 -16.59 3.02
N ILE A 80 0.29 -16.59 2.00
CA ILE A 80 -0.96 -17.34 2.08
C ILE A 80 -0.68 -18.82 2.35
N LYS A 81 -1.58 -19.49 3.06
CA LYS A 81 -1.42 -20.89 3.47
C LYS A 81 -2.40 -21.77 2.73
N ASN A 82 -2.00 -23.00 2.41
CA ASN A 82 -2.91 -24.01 1.91
C ASN A 82 -3.93 -24.34 3.02
N PRO A 83 -5.25 -24.29 2.75
CA PRO A 83 -6.27 -24.44 3.79
C PRO A 83 -6.38 -25.87 4.36
N VAL A 84 -5.81 -26.87 3.68
CA VAL A 84 -5.82 -28.28 4.11
C VAL A 84 -4.54 -28.62 4.88
N THR A 85 -3.37 -28.22 4.36
CA THR A 85 -2.08 -28.64 4.93
C THR A 85 -1.45 -27.60 5.85
N GLY A 86 -1.88 -26.34 5.79
CA GLY A 86 -1.26 -25.22 6.50
C GLY A 86 0.11 -24.80 5.95
N ALA A 87 0.63 -25.48 4.92
CA ALA A 87 1.90 -25.14 4.30
C ALA A 87 1.80 -23.81 3.54
N GLU A 88 2.93 -23.11 3.40
CA GLU A 88 2.99 -21.91 2.57
C GLU A 88 2.55 -22.23 1.14
N HIS A 89 1.72 -21.37 0.57
CA HIS A 89 1.19 -21.46 -0.77
C HIS A 89 1.55 -20.19 -1.55
N ARG A 90 1.90 -20.33 -2.83
CA ARG A 90 2.27 -19.20 -3.68
C ARG A 90 1.23 -19.07 -4.79
N ALA A 91 0.67 -17.87 -4.89
CA ALA A 91 -0.17 -17.45 -6.00
C ALA A 91 0.28 -16.06 -6.44
N ARG A 92 0.13 -15.79 -7.74
CA ARG A 92 0.51 -14.54 -8.38
C ARG A 92 -0.66 -14.07 -9.23
N ILE A 93 -0.89 -12.77 -9.23
CA ILE A 93 -1.75 -12.12 -10.21
C ILE A 93 -0.84 -11.36 -11.19
N GLU A 94 -1.06 -11.60 -12.48
CA GLU A 94 -0.42 -10.87 -13.56
C GLU A 94 -1.50 -10.17 -14.38
N ILE A 95 -1.37 -8.84 -14.51
CA ILE A 95 -2.27 -7.97 -15.25
C ILE A 95 -1.40 -7.16 -16.21
N PRO A 96 -1.12 -7.68 -17.43
CA PRO A 96 -0.20 -7.01 -18.37
C PRO A 96 -0.59 -5.55 -18.66
N ASP A 97 -1.90 -5.31 -18.78
CA ASP A 97 -2.49 -3.99 -19.04
C ASP A 97 -3.08 -3.35 -17.77
N GLY A 98 -2.54 -3.71 -16.60
CA GLY A 98 -2.96 -3.16 -15.30
C GLY A 98 -2.66 -1.67 -15.14
N PHE A 99 -3.32 -1.05 -14.16
CA PHE A 99 -3.11 0.35 -13.78
C PHE A 99 -2.43 0.50 -12.41
N GLU A 100 -2.58 -0.48 -11.51
CA GLU A 100 -1.94 -0.51 -10.18
C GLU A 100 -0.57 -1.19 -10.25
N PHE A 101 -0.52 -2.43 -10.76
CA PHE A 101 0.70 -3.23 -10.95
C PHE A 101 0.57 -4.12 -12.20
N THR A 102 1.71 -4.59 -12.71
CA THR A 102 1.75 -5.67 -13.72
C THR A 102 1.78 -7.05 -13.07
N ILE A 103 2.52 -7.19 -11.97
CA ILE A 103 2.66 -8.44 -11.22
C ILE A 103 2.52 -8.14 -9.73
N ALA A 104 1.72 -8.95 -9.05
CA ALA A 104 1.61 -8.96 -7.60
C ALA A 104 1.70 -10.38 -7.04
N GLU A 105 2.55 -10.58 -6.04
CA GLU A 105 2.61 -11.81 -5.25
C GLU A 105 1.53 -11.76 -4.17
N MET A 106 0.71 -12.80 -4.09
CA MET A 106 -0.42 -12.86 -3.16
C MET A 106 0.05 -13.28 -1.77
N ALA A 107 -0.41 -12.55 -0.75
CA ALA A 107 -0.03 -12.71 0.63
C ALA A 107 -1.24 -12.53 1.58
N SER A 108 -1.01 -12.74 2.87
CA SER A 108 -1.96 -12.47 3.94
C SER A 108 -1.39 -11.41 4.87
N GLY A 109 -2.20 -10.41 5.23
CA GLY A 109 -1.80 -9.28 6.05
C GLY A 109 -2.52 -9.26 7.40
N ASN A 110 -1.78 -8.87 8.43
CA ASN A 110 -2.29 -8.59 9.77
C ASN A 110 -1.96 -7.15 10.12
N VAL A 111 -2.98 -6.32 10.36
CA VAL A 111 -2.84 -4.90 10.68
C VAL A 111 -3.29 -4.67 12.13
N LYS A 112 -2.49 -3.89 12.86
CA LYS A 112 -2.85 -3.36 14.17
C LYS A 112 -2.77 -1.84 14.13
N THR A 113 -3.94 -1.20 14.07
CA THR A 113 -4.09 0.27 14.12
C THR A 113 -4.13 0.74 15.58
N GLN A 114 -3.56 1.92 15.85
CA GLN A 114 -3.43 2.53 17.17
C GLN A 114 -4.01 3.95 17.20
N SER A 115 -3.91 4.67 16.08
CA SER A 115 -4.53 5.98 15.86
C SER A 115 -4.86 6.18 14.38
N GLY A 116 -5.57 7.26 14.05
CA GLY A 116 -6.00 7.54 12.67
C GLY A 116 -7.21 6.70 12.27
N ILE A 117 -7.01 5.81 11.29
CA ILE A 117 -8.07 4.94 10.74
C ILE A 117 -8.06 3.60 11.47
N GLU A 118 -9.23 3.15 11.94
CA GLU A 118 -9.36 1.84 12.58
C GLU A 118 -9.63 0.74 11.55
N LEU A 119 -8.81 -0.32 11.56
CA LEU A 119 -8.95 -1.49 10.67
C LEU A 119 -9.05 -2.80 11.45
N PRO A 120 -10.02 -2.95 12.39
CA PRO A 120 -10.06 -4.08 13.33
C PRO A 120 -10.29 -5.45 12.67
N ASN A 121 -10.80 -5.46 11.43
CA ASN A 121 -11.10 -6.68 10.68
C ASN A 121 -9.95 -7.13 9.76
N ASN A 122 -8.83 -6.39 9.71
CA ASN A 122 -7.69 -6.69 8.84
C ASN A 122 -6.69 -7.61 9.55
N ASN A 123 -7.13 -8.81 9.93
CA ASN A 123 -6.32 -9.84 10.60
C ASN A 123 -6.41 -11.14 9.78
N GLY A 124 -5.32 -11.53 9.14
CA GLY A 124 -5.27 -12.66 8.22
C GLY A 124 -5.98 -12.42 6.88
N THR A 125 -6.17 -11.16 6.49
CA THR A 125 -6.92 -10.78 5.27
C THR A 125 -6.00 -10.62 4.06
N HIS A 126 -6.58 -10.33 2.88
CA HIS A 126 -5.83 -10.09 1.65
C HIS A 126 -4.70 -9.07 1.83
N SER A 127 -3.53 -9.41 1.31
CA SER A 127 -2.40 -8.51 1.09
C SER A 127 -1.69 -8.93 -0.20
N HIS A 128 -0.90 -8.05 -0.77
CA HIS A 128 -0.03 -8.41 -1.89
C HIS A 128 1.23 -7.56 -1.86
N LEU A 129 2.28 -8.07 -2.50
CA LEU A 129 3.51 -7.32 -2.72
C LEU A 129 3.70 -7.15 -4.22
N ALA A 130 3.96 -5.92 -4.64
CA ALA A 130 4.21 -5.56 -6.03
C ALA A 130 5.37 -4.57 -6.11
N GLU A 131 6.23 -4.72 -7.12
CA GLU A 131 7.19 -3.69 -7.49
C GLU A 131 6.47 -2.67 -8.38
N LEU A 132 6.39 -1.43 -7.91
CA LEU A 132 5.67 -0.36 -8.61
C LEU A 132 6.64 0.42 -9.50
N HIS A 133 6.38 0.39 -10.80
CA HIS A 133 7.06 1.22 -11.79
C HIS A 133 6.03 2.05 -12.56
N LEU A 134 5.76 3.26 -12.07
CA LEU A 134 4.66 4.11 -12.53
C LEU A 134 5.05 5.59 -12.59
N ASN A 135 4.32 6.36 -13.39
CA ASN A 135 4.28 7.81 -13.37
C ASN A 135 2.82 8.32 -13.26
N ASN A 136 2.61 9.62 -13.47
CA ASN A 136 1.29 10.24 -13.42
C ASN A 136 0.30 9.75 -14.50
N SER A 137 0.79 9.08 -15.54
CA SER A 137 0.01 8.48 -16.63
C SER A 137 -0.10 6.95 -16.49
N GLY A 138 0.26 6.39 -15.33
CA GLY A 138 0.14 4.97 -15.01
C GLY A 138 1.45 4.19 -15.12
N ILE A 139 1.36 2.89 -15.34
CA ILE A 139 2.52 1.97 -15.36
C ILE A 139 3.45 2.28 -16.54
N ILE A 140 4.74 2.44 -16.25
CA ILE A 140 5.80 2.60 -17.26
C ILE A 140 6.16 1.22 -17.80
N ARG A 141 5.98 1.04 -19.11
CA ARG A 141 6.32 -0.19 -19.84
C ARG A 141 7.53 0.09 -20.73
N SER A 142 8.62 -0.64 -20.54
CA SER A 142 9.86 -0.55 -21.33
C SER A 142 9.99 -1.71 -22.31
#